data_AF-A0A4Q2Z6P7-F1
#
_entry.id   AF-A0A4Q2Z6P7-F1
#
_cell.length_a   1.000
_cell.length_b   1.000
_cell.length_c   1.000
_cell.angle_alpha   90.00
_cell.angle_beta   90.00
_cell.angle_gamma   90.00
#
_symmetry.space_group_name_H-M   'P 1'
#
loop_
_entity.id
_entity.type
_entity.pdbx_description
1 polymer ?
#
loop_
_entity_poly.entity_id
_entity_poly.type
_entity_poly.pdbx_seq_one_letter_code
_entity_poly.pdbx_strand_id
1 'polypeptide(L)'
;MAFVALGIYAVGKTFFWPTMLAVVGDRYPHTGAVAMSIMGGIGMMSAGLIGTPGLGYAKDRFTGESLKSTDAALYEEYKAAKPSTFLNIKATEAYGLDGQKLAEAKDAKEKTEAQKAVVAADQKGDRATLKADSIIPAIMAVIYIIMFLYFKTIGGYRPLSIEEMAGGVKGPVA
;
A
#
# COMPACT_ATOMS: atom_id res chain seq x y z
N MET A 1 -10.51 0.95 19.67
CA MET A 1 -9.40 0.29 18.97
C MET A 1 -9.20 0.80 17.54
N ALA A 2 -10.18 0.65 16.62
CA ALA A 2 -10.00 1.05 15.20
C ALA A 2 -9.65 2.53 14.99
N PHE A 3 -10.32 3.46 15.67
CA PHE A 3 -10.01 4.90 15.58
C PHE A 3 -8.60 5.27 16.08
N VAL A 4 -8.09 4.55 17.08
CA VAL A 4 -6.73 4.75 17.59
C VAL A 4 -5.70 4.29 16.55
N ALA A 5 -5.91 3.12 15.96
CA ALA A 5 -5.06 2.61 14.89
C ALA A 5 -5.07 3.54 13.66
N LEU A 6 -6.25 4.04 13.26
CA LEU A 6 -6.39 5.02 12.20
C LEU A 6 -5.68 6.34 12.53
N GLY A 7 -5.74 6.79 13.78
CA GLY A 7 -5.01 7.98 14.24
C GLY A 7 -3.50 7.81 14.12
N ILE A 8 -2.95 6.70 14.62
CA ILE A 8 -1.51 6.39 14.50
C ILE A 8 -1.09 6.30 13.03
N TYR A 9 -1.88 5.62 12.20
CA TYR A 9 -1.62 5.51 10.77
C TYR A 9 -1.66 6.87 10.07
N ALA A 10 -2.66 7.70 10.37
CA ALA A 10 -2.78 9.04 9.78
C ALA A 10 -1.58 9.92 10.14
N VAL A 11 -1.17 9.90 11.42
CA VAL A 11 0.05 10.60 11.87
C VAL A 11 1.28 10.05 11.15
N GLY A 12 1.44 8.73 11.03
CA GLY A 12 2.56 8.16 10.28
C GLY A 12 2.60 8.62 8.82
N LYS A 13 1.44 8.66 8.15
CA LYS A 13 1.33 9.05 6.74
C LYS A 13 1.72 10.51 6.50
N THR A 14 1.48 11.43 7.45
CA THR A 14 1.87 12.84 7.30
C THR A 14 3.38 13.06 7.35
N PHE A 15 4.12 12.24 8.09
CA PHE A 15 5.57 12.36 8.16
C PHE A 15 6.29 11.61 7.05
N PHE A 16 5.74 10.49 6.56
CA PHE A 16 6.44 9.60 5.64
C PHE A 16 6.97 10.33 4.38
N TRP A 17 6.09 11.01 3.65
CA TRP A 17 6.45 11.64 2.38
C TRP A 17 7.36 12.86 2.53
N PRO A 18 7.03 13.85 3.40
CA PRO A 18 7.87 15.04 3.55
C PRO A 18 9.25 14.70 4.12
N THR A 19 9.34 13.76 5.07
CA THR A 19 10.64 13.38 5.67
C THR A 19 11.52 12.62 4.68
N MET A 20 10.95 11.74 3.85
CA MET A 20 11.72 11.03 2.83
C MET A 20 12.28 12.02 1.79
N LEU A 21 11.47 12.97 1.31
CA LEU A 21 11.95 14.00 0.37
C LEU A 21 12.96 14.95 1.01
N ALA A 22 12.78 15.33 2.28
CA ALA A 22 13.74 16.16 3.01
C ALA A 22 15.11 15.48 3.14
N VAL A 23 15.15 14.19 3.50
CA VAL A 23 16.40 13.42 3.57
C VAL A 23 17.11 13.38 2.21
N VAL A 24 16.36 13.24 1.11
CA VAL A 24 16.93 13.25 -0.24
C VAL A 24 17.52 14.61 -0.58
N GLY A 25 16.80 15.70 -0.30
CA GLY A 25 17.30 17.06 -0.55
C GLY A 25 18.54 17.40 0.26
N ASP A 26 18.53 17.07 1.54
CA ASP A 26 19.59 17.44 2.48
C ASP A 26 20.85 16.56 2.36
N ARG A 27 20.72 15.31 1.89
CA ARG A 27 21.86 14.38 1.76
C ARG A 27 22.45 14.33 0.35
N TYR A 28 21.72 14.81 -0.66
CA TYR A 28 22.17 14.85 -2.04
C TYR A 28 22.04 16.25 -2.66
N PRO A 29 22.62 17.31 -2.07
CA PRO A 29 22.36 18.69 -2.45
C PRO A 29 22.72 19.00 -3.93
N HIS A 30 23.77 18.37 -4.48
CA HIS A 30 24.15 18.50 -5.90
C HIS A 30 23.09 17.99 -6.88
N THR A 31 22.23 17.07 -6.44
CA THR A 31 21.17 16.48 -7.28
C THR A 31 19.78 16.64 -6.66
N GLY A 32 19.64 17.50 -5.65
CA GLY A 32 18.49 17.52 -4.75
C GLY A 32 17.16 17.66 -5.50
N ALA A 33 17.04 18.65 -6.39
CA ALA A 33 15.82 18.85 -7.17
C ALA A 33 15.48 17.65 -8.08
N VAL A 34 16.47 17.12 -8.80
CA VAL A 34 16.28 16.00 -9.72
C VAL A 34 15.96 14.71 -8.96
N ALA A 35 16.69 14.42 -7.88
CA ALA A 35 16.48 13.26 -7.03
C ALA A 35 15.11 13.31 -6.34
N MET A 36 14.69 14.48 -5.85
CA MET A 36 13.35 14.66 -5.28
C MET A 36 12.25 14.42 -6.31
N SER A 37 12.39 14.93 -7.54
CA SER A 37 11.42 14.69 -8.62
C SER A 37 11.32 13.23 -9.02
N ILE A 38 12.46 12.52 -9.14
CA ILE A 38 12.49 11.10 -9.48
C ILE A 38 11.86 10.26 -8.37
N MET A 39 12.23 10.50 -7.10
CA MET A 39 11.67 9.79 -5.95
C MET A 39 10.15 9.99 -5.86
N GLY A 40 9.68 11.22 -6.06
CA GLY A 40 8.26 11.53 -6.09
C GLY A 40 7.53 10.82 -7.23
N GLY A 41 8.10 10.83 -8.43
CA GLY A 41 7.55 10.17 -9.61
C GLY A 41 7.45 8.65 -9.46
N ILE A 42 8.53 8.00 -9.01
CA ILE A 42 8.55 6.56 -8.75
C ILE A 42 7.52 6.18 -7.69
N GLY A 43 7.42 6.95 -6.60
CA GLY A 43 6.45 6.68 -5.55
C GLY A 43 5.00 6.72 -6.05
N MET A 44 4.63 7.76 -6.81
CA MET A 44 3.28 7.89 -7.38
C MET A 44 2.98 6.82 -8.43
N MET A 45 3.96 6.49 -9.27
CA MET A 45 3.82 5.45 -10.28
C MET A 45 3.67 4.06 -9.63
N SER A 46 4.44 3.76 -8.58
CA SER A 46 4.31 2.52 -7.82
C SER A 46 2.92 2.39 -7.18
N ALA A 47 2.38 3.47 -6.62
CA ALA A 47 1.03 3.46 -6.04
C ALA A 47 -0.05 3.16 -7.09
N GLY A 48 0.04 3.79 -8.27
CA GLY A 48 -0.94 3.63 -9.34
C GLY A 48 -0.84 2.30 -10.11
N LEU A 49 0.37 1.86 -10.43
CA LEU A 49 0.59 0.66 -11.25
C LEU A 49 0.55 -0.64 -10.46
N ILE A 50 0.99 -0.61 -9.19
CA ILE A 50 1.21 -1.82 -8.39
C ILE A 50 0.26 -1.84 -7.19
N GLY A 51 0.19 -0.73 -6.44
CA GLY A 51 -0.58 -0.65 -5.19
C GLY A 51 -2.07 -0.92 -5.38
N THR A 52 -2.76 -0.03 -6.11
CA THR A 52 -4.22 -0.14 -6.30
C THR A 52 -4.65 -1.43 -7.02
N PRO A 53 -4.01 -1.84 -8.14
CA PRO A 53 -4.36 -3.10 -8.80
C PRO A 53 -4.04 -4.33 -7.94
N GLY A 54 -2.94 -4.30 -7.18
CA GLY A 54 -2.57 -5.37 -6.26
C GLY A 54 -3.56 -5.58 -5.12
N LEU A 55 -4.08 -4.50 -4.55
CA LEU A 55 -5.13 -4.56 -3.53
C LEU A 55 -6.44 -5.12 -4.08
N GLY A 56 -6.84 -4.69 -5.28
CA GLY A 56 -8.01 -5.25 -5.98
C GLY A 56 -7.85 -6.76 -6.23
N TYR A 57 -6.69 -7.17 -6.76
CA TYR A 57 -6.35 -8.56 -6.96
C TYR A 57 -6.42 -9.40 -5.67
N ALA A 58 -5.79 -8.92 -4.59
CA ALA A 58 -5.76 -9.62 -3.32
C ALA A 58 -7.16 -9.78 -2.73
N LYS A 59 -7.99 -8.73 -2.84
CA LYS A 59 -9.41 -8.78 -2.45
C LYS A 59 -10.16 -9.86 -3.24
N ASP A 60 -10.08 -9.83 -4.57
CA ASP A 60 -10.79 -10.79 -5.41
C ASP A 60 -10.36 -12.23 -5.10
N ARG A 61 -9.05 -12.46 -4.94
CA ARG A 61 -8.50 -13.76 -4.56
C ARG A 61 -9.03 -14.23 -3.21
N PHE A 62 -8.89 -13.44 -2.16
CA PHE A 62 -9.26 -13.86 -0.81
C PHE A 62 -10.78 -13.99 -0.64
N THR A 63 -11.56 -13.12 -1.28
CA THR A 63 -13.03 -13.23 -1.26
C THR A 63 -13.49 -14.48 -2.00
N GLY A 64 -12.92 -14.78 -3.17
CA GLY A 64 -13.21 -16.00 -3.92
C GLY A 64 -12.85 -17.26 -3.15
N GLU A 65 -11.65 -17.33 -2.56
CA GLU A 65 -11.22 -18.44 -1.69
C GLU A 65 -12.11 -18.59 -0.44
N SER A 66 -12.54 -17.47 0.15
CA SER A 66 -13.42 -17.44 1.31
C SER A 66 -14.81 -18.01 1.02
N LEU A 67 -15.43 -17.62 -0.10
CA LEU A 67 -16.75 -18.16 -0.47
C LEU A 67 -16.63 -19.62 -0.91
N LYS A 68 -15.64 -19.97 -1.74
CA LYS A 68 -15.43 -21.35 -2.20
C LYS A 68 -15.21 -22.34 -1.05
N SER A 69 -14.52 -21.92 0.01
CA SER A 69 -14.30 -22.75 1.21
C SER A 69 -15.52 -22.87 2.12
N THR A 70 -16.46 -21.92 2.03
CA THR A 70 -17.67 -21.89 2.87
C THR A 70 -18.84 -22.56 2.15
N ASP A 71 -19.05 -22.26 0.87
CA ASP A 71 -20.09 -22.81 0.01
C ASP A 71 -19.62 -22.79 -1.46
N ALA A 72 -19.20 -23.96 -1.96
CA ALA A 72 -18.69 -24.12 -3.31
C ALA A 72 -19.77 -23.98 -4.39
N ALA A 73 -21.04 -24.29 -4.08
CA ALA A 73 -22.14 -24.17 -5.03
C ALA A 73 -22.52 -22.70 -5.21
N LEU A 74 -22.62 -21.97 -4.10
CA LEU A 74 -22.88 -20.53 -4.12
C LEU A 74 -21.73 -19.75 -4.75
N TYR A 75 -20.49 -20.22 -4.59
CA TYR A 75 -19.34 -19.66 -5.30
C TYR A 75 -19.50 -19.73 -6.82
N GLU A 76 -19.88 -20.86 -7.40
CA GLU A 76 -20.05 -20.95 -8.88
C GLU A 76 -21.20 -20.05 -9.39
N GLU A 77 -22.22 -19.79 -8.58
CA GLU A 77 -23.28 -18.83 -8.91
C GLU A 77 -22.79 -17.37 -8.87
N TYR A 78 -21.98 -17.02 -7.87
CA TYR A 78 -21.50 -15.65 -7.63
C TYR A 78 -20.13 -15.36 -8.21
N LYS A 79 -19.48 -16.32 -8.88
CA LYS A 79 -18.15 -16.17 -9.47
C LYS A 79 -18.15 -15.14 -10.59
N ALA A 80 -17.15 -14.26 -10.60
CA ALA A 80 -16.95 -13.33 -11.70
C ALA A 80 -16.61 -14.07 -13.00
N ALA A 81 -17.20 -13.63 -14.12
CA ALA A 81 -16.93 -14.24 -15.43
C ALA A 81 -15.49 -14.01 -15.91
N LYS A 82 -14.88 -12.89 -15.51
CA LYS A 82 -13.50 -12.51 -15.86
C LYS A 82 -12.60 -12.66 -14.63
N PRO A 83 -11.43 -13.31 -14.75
CA PRO A 83 -10.46 -13.37 -13.67
C PRO A 83 -9.77 -12.02 -13.48
N SER A 84 -9.42 -11.72 -12.24
CA SER A 84 -8.52 -10.64 -11.87
C SER A 84 -7.08 -11.12 -11.97
N THR A 85 -6.21 -10.30 -12.54
CA THR A 85 -4.77 -10.58 -12.67
C THR A 85 -3.96 -9.50 -12.00
N PHE A 86 -2.86 -9.89 -11.38
CA PHE A 86 -1.88 -8.95 -10.87
C PHE A 86 -0.87 -8.61 -11.96
N LEU A 87 -0.71 -7.32 -12.26
CA LEU A 87 0.23 -6.81 -13.28
C LEU A 87 0.05 -7.44 -14.68
N ASN A 88 -1.18 -7.81 -15.05
CA ASN A 88 -1.52 -8.50 -16.30
C ASN A 88 -0.79 -9.86 -16.50
N ILE A 89 -0.34 -10.50 -15.43
CA ILE A 89 0.34 -11.79 -15.48
C ILE A 89 -0.71 -12.91 -15.41
N LYS A 90 -0.88 -13.68 -16.49
CA LYS A 90 -1.85 -14.79 -16.57
C LYS A 90 -1.65 -15.86 -15.48
N ALA A 91 -0.42 -16.11 -15.05
CA ALA A 91 -0.14 -17.06 -13.97
C ALA A 91 -0.72 -16.65 -12.60
N THR A 92 -1.17 -15.39 -12.46
CA THR A 92 -1.75 -14.88 -11.22
C THR A 92 -3.27 -14.90 -11.22
N GLU A 93 -3.94 -15.37 -12.26
CA GLU A 93 -5.41 -15.36 -12.38
C GLU A 93 -6.11 -15.83 -11.11
N ALA A 94 -6.93 -14.94 -10.54
CA ALA A 94 -7.79 -15.22 -9.40
C ALA A 94 -9.22 -14.81 -9.74
N TYR A 95 -10.18 -15.62 -9.34
CA TYR A 95 -11.60 -15.34 -9.55
C TYR A 95 -12.20 -14.79 -8.26
N GLY A 96 -12.59 -13.52 -8.30
CA GLY A 96 -13.43 -12.91 -7.29
C GLY A 96 -14.90 -13.20 -7.50
N LEU A 97 -15.73 -12.45 -6.78
CA LEU A 97 -17.18 -12.48 -6.95
C LEU A 97 -17.61 -11.45 -7.99
N ASP A 98 -18.74 -11.72 -8.62
CA ASP A 98 -19.38 -10.79 -9.54
C ASP A 98 -19.76 -9.51 -8.78
N GLY A 99 -19.23 -8.38 -9.25
CA GLY A 99 -19.38 -7.08 -8.58
C GLY A 99 -20.81 -6.59 -8.52
N GLN A 100 -21.66 -6.91 -9.51
CA GLN A 100 -23.06 -6.50 -9.50
C GLN A 100 -23.85 -7.32 -8.48
N LYS A 101 -23.73 -8.66 -8.52
CA LYS A 101 -24.41 -9.54 -7.56
C LYS A 101 -23.96 -9.28 -6.12
N LEU A 102 -22.67 -8.99 -5.91
CA LEU A 102 -22.13 -8.63 -4.61
C LEU A 102 -22.68 -7.29 -4.11
N ALA A 103 -22.78 -6.28 -4.98
CA ALA A 103 -23.36 -4.99 -4.62
C ALA A 103 -24.85 -5.13 -4.24
N GLU A 104 -25.62 -5.86 -5.05
CA GLU A 104 -27.03 -6.17 -4.75
C GLU A 104 -27.19 -6.90 -3.42
N ALA A 105 -26.33 -7.89 -3.14
CA ALA A 105 -26.33 -8.60 -1.86
C ALA A 105 -26.01 -7.69 -0.67
N LYS A 106 -25.12 -6.70 -0.83
CA LYS A 106 -24.79 -5.72 0.22
C LYS A 106 -25.92 -4.73 0.47
N ASP A 107 -26.55 -4.24 -0.59
CA ASP A 107 -27.56 -3.18 -0.54
C ASP A 107 -28.97 -3.72 -0.23
N ALA A 108 -29.20 -5.03 -0.33
CA ALA A 108 -30.47 -5.66 0.04
C ALA A 108 -30.85 -5.35 1.49
N LYS A 109 -32.06 -4.79 1.69
CA LYS A 109 -32.61 -4.46 3.02
C LYS A 109 -32.91 -5.71 3.84
N GLU A 110 -33.49 -6.73 3.20
CA GLU A 110 -33.65 -8.07 3.76
C GLU A 110 -32.75 -9.02 2.97
N LYS A 111 -31.72 -9.54 3.63
CA LYS A 111 -30.74 -10.42 3.00
C LYS A 111 -31.18 -11.86 3.13
N THR A 112 -31.18 -12.59 2.01
CA THR A 112 -31.32 -14.06 2.02
C THR A 112 -30.12 -14.70 2.73
N GLU A 113 -30.24 -15.96 3.15
CA GLU A 113 -29.10 -16.71 3.74
C GLU A 113 -27.91 -16.77 2.77
N ALA A 114 -28.16 -16.92 1.47
CA ALA A 114 -27.14 -16.87 0.43
C ALA A 114 -26.44 -15.49 0.37
N GLN A 115 -27.22 -14.40 0.37
CA GLN A 115 -26.65 -13.04 0.38
C GLN A 115 -25.85 -12.76 1.65
N LYS A 116 -26.29 -13.25 2.82
CA LYS A 116 -25.53 -13.15 4.07
C LYS A 116 -24.20 -13.91 3.97
N ALA A 117 -24.21 -15.11 3.41
CA ALA A 117 -22.99 -15.90 3.21
C ALA A 117 -22.00 -15.21 2.26
N VAL A 118 -22.49 -14.65 1.15
CA VAL A 118 -21.70 -13.87 0.18
C VAL A 118 -21.09 -12.63 0.82
N VAL A 119 -21.89 -11.84 1.56
CA VAL A 119 -21.40 -10.64 2.25
C VAL A 119 -20.39 -11.01 3.34
N ALA A 120 -20.62 -12.09 4.09
CA ALA A 120 -19.67 -12.58 5.08
C ALA A 120 -18.34 -13.04 4.44
N ALA A 121 -18.41 -13.70 3.29
CA ALA A 121 -17.23 -14.12 2.54
C ALA A 121 -16.41 -12.92 2.07
N ASP A 122 -17.07 -11.88 1.55
CA ASP A 122 -16.42 -10.61 1.16
C ASP A 122 -15.80 -9.87 2.35
N GLN A 123 -16.49 -9.79 3.49
CA GLN A 123 -15.91 -9.18 4.71
C GLN A 123 -14.68 -9.94 5.20
N LYS A 124 -14.69 -11.28 5.11
CA LYS A 124 -13.54 -12.11 5.47
C LYS A 124 -12.39 -11.92 4.48
N GLY A 125 -12.69 -11.83 3.19
CA GLY A 125 -11.74 -11.48 2.14
C GLY A 125 -11.09 -10.11 2.39
N ASP A 126 -11.90 -9.08 2.62
CA ASP A 126 -11.44 -7.71 2.95
C ASP A 126 -10.52 -7.70 4.17
N ARG A 127 -10.88 -8.44 5.24
CA ARG A 127 -10.05 -8.50 6.45
C ARG A 127 -8.72 -9.22 6.19
N ALA A 128 -8.71 -10.26 5.36
CA ALA A 128 -7.48 -10.94 4.94
C ALA A 128 -6.59 -10.04 4.08
N THR A 129 -7.18 -9.31 3.13
CA THR A 129 -6.50 -8.30 2.31
C THR A 129 -5.86 -7.23 3.18
N LEU A 130 -6.61 -6.64 4.12
CA LEU A 130 -6.10 -5.62 5.03
C LEU A 130 -4.97 -6.13 5.92
N LYS A 131 -5.03 -7.40 6.35
CA LYS A 131 -3.94 -8.01 7.11
C LYS A 131 -2.68 -8.15 6.26
N ALA A 132 -2.80 -8.58 5.01
CA ALA A 132 -1.68 -8.67 4.09
C ALA A 132 -1.10 -7.28 3.78
N ASP A 133 -1.96 -6.30 3.52
CA ASP A 133 -1.56 -4.91 3.27
C ASP A 133 -0.84 -4.28 4.47
N SER A 134 -1.27 -4.60 5.70
CA SER A 134 -0.65 -4.09 6.94
C SER A 134 0.83 -4.45 7.10
N ILE A 135 1.32 -5.48 6.39
CA ILE A 135 2.73 -5.87 6.37
C ILE A 135 3.60 -4.75 5.79
N ILE A 136 3.09 -4.00 4.80
CA ILE A 136 3.83 -2.93 4.14
C ILE A 136 4.17 -1.81 5.14
N PRO A 137 3.19 -1.17 5.84
CA PRO A 137 3.51 -0.21 6.90
C PRO A 137 4.38 -0.78 8.03
N ALA A 138 4.23 -2.06 8.37
CA ALA A 138 5.05 -2.69 9.40
C ALA A 138 6.54 -2.77 9.00
N ILE A 139 6.83 -3.19 7.76
CA ILE A 139 8.18 -3.19 7.19
C ILE A 139 8.72 -1.76 7.14
N MET A 140 7.89 -0.81 6.71
CA MET A 140 8.29 0.60 6.69
C MET A 140 8.66 1.11 8.08
N ALA A 141 7.86 0.83 9.11
CA ALA A 141 8.17 1.22 10.48
C ALA A 141 9.54 0.67 10.93
N VAL A 142 9.85 -0.59 10.59
CA VAL A 142 11.16 -1.19 10.86
C VAL A 142 12.29 -0.44 10.14
N ILE A 143 12.12 -0.12 8.86
CA ILE A 143 13.12 0.66 8.09
C ILE A 143 13.36 2.03 8.72
N TYR A 144 12.32 2.73 9.15
CA TYR A 144 12.46 4.03 9.82
C TYR A 144 13.15 3.91 11.18
N ILE A 145 12.88 2.85 11.95
CA ILE A 145 13.58 2.57 13.20
C ILE A 145 15.07 2.32 12.92
N ILE A 146 15.40 1.52 11.92
CA ILE A 146 16.79 1.28 11.51
C ILE A 146 17.47 2.58 11.09
N MET A 147 16.80 3.41 10.29
CA MET A 147 17.33 4.70 9.84
C MET A 147 17.54 5.66 11.01
N PHE A 148 16.60 5.70 11.96
CA PHE A 148 16.72 6.49 13.19
C PHE A 148 17.92 6.06 14.03
N LEU A 149 18.10 4.75 14.23
CA LEU A 149 19.25 4.20 14.95
C LEU A 149 20.56 4.49 14.21
N TYR A 150 20.59 4.35 12.88
CA TYR A 150 21.73 4.70 12.05
C TYR A 150 22.14 6.16 12.26
N PHE A 151 21.22 7.11 12.10
CA PHE A 151 21.52 8.54 12.32
C PHE A 151 21.97 8.82 13.76
N LYS A 152 21.38 8.14 14.75
CA LYS A 152 21.81 8.25 16.16
C LYS A 152 23.26 7.79 16.35
N THR A 153 23.70 6.74 15.66
CA THR A 153 25.08 6.22 15.78
C THR A 153 26.14 7.12 15.14
N ILE A 154 25.80 7.91 14.12
CA ILE A 154 26.74 8.80 13.41
C ILE A 154 26.73 10.25 13.92
N GLY A 155 26.20 10.51 15.11
CA GLY A 155 26.20 11.83 15.73
C GLY A 155 25.00 12.72 15.37
N GLY A 156 23.92 12.12 14.87
CA GLY A 156 22.64 12.75 14.53
C GLY A 156 22.45 13.01 13.04
N TYR A 157 21.23 13.41 12.69
CA TYR A 157 20.93 13.91 11.35
C TYR A 157 21.53 15.31 11.16
N ARG A 158 22.28 15.50 10.09
CA ARG A 158 22.83 16.80 9.67
C ARG A 158 22.65 16.98 8.17
N PRO A 159 22.10 18.13 7.71
CA PRO A 159 22.08 18.47 6.31
C PRO A 159 23.53 18.64 5.81
N LEU A 160 23.78 18.24 4.56
CA LEU A 160 25.06 18.45 3.90
C LEU A 160 24.96 19.71 3.04
N SER A 161 25.85 20.67 3.25
CA SER A 161 26.02 21.79 2.34
C SER A 161 26.97 21.45 1.18
N ILE A 162 26.83 22.18 0.08
CA ILE A 162 27.71 22.03 -1.08
C ILE A 162 29.17 22.37 -0.69
N GLU A 163 29.33 23.38 0.17
CA GLU A 163 30.62 23.83 0.69
C GLU A 163 31.33 22.76 1.53
N GLU A 164 30.59 22.04 2.38
CA GLU A 164 31.13 20.94 3.19
C GLU A 164 31.52 19.72 2.34
N MET A 165 30.76 19.42 1.28
CA MET A 165 31.08 18.33 0.36
C MET A 165 32.28 18.63 -0.57
N ALA A 166 32.50 19.90 -0.90
CA ALA A 166 33.62 20.36 -1.72
C ALA A 166 34.96 20.52 -0.94
N GLY A 167 35.02 20.05 0.32
CA GLY A 167 36.22 20.17 1.16
C GLY A 167 36.53 21.60 1.59
N GLY A 168 35.53 22.48 1.67
CA GLY A 168 35.71 23.89 2.07
C GLY A 168 36.15 24.81 0.94
N VAL A 169 36.15 24.36 -0.32
CA VAL A 169 36.41 25.23 -1.47
C VAL A 169 35.13 26.02 -1.79
N LYS A 170 35.18 27.33 -1.56
CA LYS A 170 34.10 28.27 -1.89
C LYS A 170 33.79 28.16 -3.39
N GLY A 171 32.60 27.69 -3.74
CA GLY A 171 32.13 27.66 -5.12
C GLY A 171 32.08 29.09 -5.71
N PRO A 172 32.13 29.25 -7.04
CA PRO A 172 32.05 30.56 -7.66
C PRO A 172 30.71 31.20 -7.25
N VAL A 173 30.79 32.38 -6.64
CA VAL A 173 29.64 33.22 -6.35
C VAL A 173 28.96 33.57 -7.68
N ALA A 174 27.73 33.12 -7.85
CA ALA A 174 26.84 33.56 -8.91
C ALA A 174 26.16 34.89 -8.51
#